data_AF-A0A946S7U1-F1
#
_entry.id   AF-A0A946S7U1-F1
#
_cell.length_a   1.000
_cell.length_b   1.000
_cell.length_c   1.000
_cell.angle_alpha   90.00
_cell.angle_beta   90.00
_cell.angle_gamma   90.00
#
_symmetry.space_group_name_H-M   'P 1'
#
loop_
_entity.id
_entity.type
_entity.pdbx_description
1 polymer ?
#
loop_
_entity_poly.entity_id
_entity_poly.type
_entity_poly.pdbx_seq_one_letter_code
_entity_poly.pdbx_strand_id
1 'polypeptide(L)'
;NESLWQQFRELSDVFFEKKQVFYDKMKEEGKDAKKEKIVLCEKAESIQDSNDWKGATAEMIQLQNDWKTAGSCAPGEEHKLWRRFHKAQDVFFKAKKAQFADRNKEEKVNLGLKKELLEKVEAFKITENRIADLNALKEFSGDWRKIGFVPRKNFEGLSERFTKAMDKHYDALSAQRSERSVASYQNRVERLSKVGNSGRGGGNDIRREQAVLRDKINRLNTRVIQTEENVERFTGKGAQSIRDHAEKSIKSYKREIEEIKAKLKMLREAEEK
;
A
#
# COMPACT_ATOMS: atom_id res chain seq x y z
N ASN A 1 16.06 31.68 -80.07
CA ASN A 1 14.78 31.95 -79.38
C ASN A 1 13.82 30.78 -79.41
N GLU A 2 13.66 30.08 -80.53
CA GLU A 2 12.67 28.99 -80.66
C GLU A 2 13.03 27.71 -79.89
N SER A 3 14.29 27.26 -79.90
CA SER A 3 14.72 26.06 -79.17
C SER A 3 14.65 26.21 -77.64
N LEU A 4 14.94 27.42 -77.13
CA LEU A 4 14.87 27.72 -75.69
C LEU A 4 13.42 27.67 -75.20
N TRP A 5 12.49 28.10 -76.05
CA TRP A 5 11.06 28.09 -75.78
C TRP A 5 10.49 26.66 -75.80
N GLN A 6 10.96 25.80 -76.72
CA GLN A 6 10.63 24.37 -76.74
C GLN A 6 11.13 23.66 -75.48
N GLN A 7 12.38 23.86 -75.08
CA GLN A 7 12.94 23.28 -73.86
C GLN A 7 12.19 23.71 -72.59
N PHE A 8 11.81 24.99 -72.50
CA PHE A 8 10.99 25.49 -71.39
C PHE A 8 9.60 24.83 -71.35
N ARG A 9 8.98 24.64 -72.52
CA ARG A 9 7.67 23.99 -72.63
C ARG A 9 7.74 22.52 -72.21
N GLU A 10 8.72 21.77 -72.70
CA GLU A 10 8.93 20.37 -72.32
C GLU A 10 9.17 20.22 -70.81
N LEU A 11 10.00 21.08 -70.21
CA LEU A 11 10.22 21.07 -68.75
C LEU A 11 8.97 21.48 -67.97
N SER A 12 8.18 22.42 -68.48
CA SER A 12 6.91 22.83 -67.89
C SER A 12 5.87 21.71 -67.95
N ASP A 13 5.77 21.01 -69.08
CA ASP A 13 4.85 19.89 -69.28
C ASP A 13 5.21 18.75 -68.32
N VAL A 14 6.49 18.39 -68.21
CA VAL A 14 6.96 17.38 -67.22
C VAL A 14 6.68 17.83 -65.77
N PHE A 15 6.84 19.12 -65.46
CA PHE A 15 6.52 19.66 -64.14
C PHE A 15 5.01 19.56 -63.84
N PHE A 16 4.15 19.98 -64.77
CA PHE A 16 2.70 19.91 -64.60
C PHE A 16 2.19 18.47 -64.54
N GLU A 17 2.77 17.55 -65.29
CA GLU A 17 2.49 16.12 -65.21
C GLU A 17 2.86 15.56 -63.82
N LYS A 18 4.08 15.81 -63.34
CA LYS A 18 4.50 15.41 -61.99
C LYS A 18 3.65 16.03 -60.89
N LYS A 19 3.27 17.31 -61.07
CA LYS A 19 2.38 18.03 -60.17
C LYS A 19 1.00 17.37 -60.13
N GLN A 20 0.44 17.03 -61.28
CA GLN A 20 -0.85 16.36 -61.36
C GLN A 20 -0.81 14.98 -60.68
N VAL A 21 0.19 14.15 -61.01
CA VAL A 21 0.38 12.83 -60.37
C VAL A 21 0.53 12.95 -58.85
N PHE A 22 1.25 13.96 -58.36
CA PHE A 22 1.37 14.23 -56.93
C PHE A 22 0.03 14.56 -56.27
N TYR A 23 -0.77 15.48 -56.86
CA TYR A 23 -2.08 15.83 -56.32
C TYR A 23 -3.09 14.69 -56.42
N ASP A 24 -3.05 13.89 -57.49
CA ASP A 24 -3.89 12.70 -57.64
C ASP A 24 -3.53 11.67 -56.57
N LYS A 25 -2.23 11.44 -56.31
CA LYS A 25 -1.77 10.57 -55.22
C LYS A 25 -2.22 11.08 -53.84
N MET A 26 -2.02 12.37 -53.53
CA MET A 26 -2.49 12.96 -52.27
C MET A 26 -4.01 12.84 -52.10
N LYS A 27 -4.77 12.95 -53.20
CA LYS A 27 -6.22 12.83 -53.19
C LYS A 27 -6.66 11.39 -52.89
N GLU A 28 -6.00 10.39 -53.46
CA GLU A 28 -6.27 8.98 -53.13
C GLU A 28 -5.87 8.65 -51.69
N GLU A 29 -4.68 9.06 -51.24
CA GLU A 29 -4.25 8.89 -49.84
C GLU A 29 -5.24 9.55 -48.86
N GLY A 30 -5.74 10.74 -49.19
CA GLY A 30 -6.77 11.43 -48.39
C GLY A 30 -8.13 10.72 -48.38
N LYS A 31 -8.50 9.99 -49.44
CA LYS A 31 -9.73 9.17 -49.47
C LYS A 31 -9.59 7.94 -48.59
N ASP A 32 -8.44 7.28 -48.62
CA ASP A 32 -8.21 6.09 -47.81
C ASP A 32 -8.09 6.43 -46.32
N ALA A 33 -7.38 7.51 -45.99
CA ALA A 33 -7.37 8.08 -44.64
C ALA A 33 -8.79 8.43 -44.15
N LYS A 34 -9.64 8.97 -45.03
CA LYS A 34 -11.05 9.26 -44.69
C LYS A 34 -11.81 7.98 -44.35
N LYS A 35 -11.69 6.92 -45.15
CA LYS A 35 -12.36 5.64 -44.91
C LYS A 35 -11.90 5.03 -43.58
N GLU A 36 -10.60 5.04 -43.32
CA GLU A 36 -10.02 4.55 -42.07
C GLU A 36 -10.58 5.32 -40.86
N LYS A 37 -10.60 6.66 -40.92
CA LYS A 37 -11.17 7.48 -39.84
C LYS A 37 -12.68 7.29 -39.65
N ILE A 38 -13.43 7.00 -40.71
CA ILE A 38 -14.85 6.63 -40.60
C ILE A 38 -15.00 5.32 -39.81
N VAL A 39 -14.20 4.30 -40.14
CA VAL A 39 -14.20 3.02 -39.41
C VAL A 39 -13.83 3.22 -37.93
N LEU A 40 -12.85 4.08 -37.63
CA LEU A 40 -12.50 4.43 -36.25
C LEU A 40 -13.65 5.13 -35.51
N CYS A 41 -14.39 6.01 -36.18
CA CYS A 41 -15.59 6.63 -35.60
C CYS A 41 -16.66 5.58 -35.30
N GLU A 42 -16.95 4.68 -36.24
CA GLU A 42 -17.97 3.64 -36.08
C GLU A 42 -17.62 2.66 -34.95
N LYS A 43 -16.35 2.27 -34.83
CA LYS A 43 -15.85 1.46 -33.72
C LYS A 43 -15.96 2.19 -32.38
N ALA A 44 -15.60 3.48 -32.33
CA ALA A 44 -15.75 4.27 -31.10
C ALA A 44 -17.22 4.42 -30.69
N GLU A 45 -18.11 4.60 -31.66
CA GLU A 45 -19.55 4.70 -31.44
C GLU A 45 -20.19 3.38 -30.99
N SER A 46 -19.70 2.23 -31.47
CA SER A 46 -20.23 0.93 -31.05
C SER A 46 -19.88 0.59 -29.60
N ILE A 47 -18.74 1.09 -29.11
CA ILE A 47 -18.29 0.84 -27.72
C ILE A 47 -18.63 1.98 -26.75
N GLN A 48 -19.21 3.09 -27.23
CA GLN A 48 -19.43 4.29 -26.40
C GLN A 48 -20.36 4.05 -25.21
N ASP A 49 -21.32 3.13 -25.35
CA ASP A 49 -22.30 2.75 -24.34
C ASP A 49 -21.95 1.41 -23.65
N SER A 50 -20.74 0.89 -23.86
CA SER A 50 -20.29 -0.37 -23.25
C SER A 50 -20.10 -0.22 -21.75
N ASN A 51 -20.60 -1.21 -21.00
CA ASN A 51 -20.42 -1.31 -19.55
C ASN A 51 -19.17 -2.13 -19.15
N ASP A 52 -18.46 -2.74 -20.12
CA ASP A 52 -17.15 -3.33 -19.85
C ASP A 52 -16.09 -2.22 -19.76
N TRP A 53 -16.03 -1.58 -18.60
CA TRP A 53 -15.11 -0.47 -18.37
C TRP A 53 -13.65 -0.82 -18.58
N LYS A 54 -13.24 -2.09 -18.40
CA LYS A 54 -11.83 -2.47 -18.53
C LYS A 54 -11.47 -2.73 -19.98
N GLY A 55 -12.24 -3.59 -20.67
CA GLY A 55 -12.02 -3.91 -22.07
C GLY A 55 -12.26 -2.69 -22.96
N ALA A 56 -13.40 -2.03 -22.84
CA ALA A 56 -13.74 -0.87 -23.66
C ALA A 56 -12.82 0.33 -23.44
N THR A 57 -12.24 0.51 -22.24
CA THR A 57 -11.21 1.55 -22.05
C THR A 57 -9.94 1.23 -22.84
N ALA A 58 -9.47 -0.01 -22.80
CA ALA A 58 -8.28 -0.41 -23.54
C ALA A 58 -8.51 -0.26 -25.06
N GLU A 59 -9.68 -0.65 -25.54
CA GLU A 59 -10.08 -0.52 -26.94
C GLU A 59 -10.22 0.95 -27.35
N MET A 60 -10.85 1.80 -26.53
CA MET A 60 -10.95 3.24 -26.80
C MET A 60 -9.58 3.93 -26.86
N ILE A 61 -8.63 3.53 -26.01
CA ILE A 61 -7.25 4.03 -26.05
C ILE A 61 -6.54 3.55 -27.32
N GLN A 62 -6.77 2.31 -27.74
CA GLN A 62 -6.23 1.80 -28.99
C GLN A 62 -6.75 2.61 -30.18
N LEU A 63 -8.05 2.87 -30.24
CA LEU A 63 -8.65 3.72 -31.28
C LEU A 63 -8.05 5.14 -31.27
N GLN A 64 -7.74 5.72 -30.11
CA GLN A 64 -7.04 7.02 -30.03
C GLN A 64 -5.65 6.97 -30.66
N ASN A 65 -4.92 5.87 -30.48
CA ASN A 65 -3.61 5.68 -31.08
C ASN A 65 -3.74 5.47 -32.59
N ASP A 66 -4.68 4.63 -33.03
CA ASP A 66 -4.96 4.38 -34.44
C ASP A 66 -5.38 5.67 -35.16
N TRP A 67 -6.15 6.55 -34.49
CA TRP A 67 -6.49 7.87 -35.02
C TRP A 67 -5.27 8.76 -35.27
N LYS A 68 -4.29 8.73 -34.37
CA LYS A 68 -3.05 9.53 -34.50
C LYS A 68 -2.15 9.00 -35.62
N THR A 69 -2.20 7.70 -35.89
CA THR A 69 -1.42 7.07 -36.97
C THR A 69 -2.14 7.13 -38.32
N ALA A 70 -3.47 7.30 -38.32
CA ALA A 70 -4.25 7.46 -39.54
C ALA A 70 -3.82 8.73 -40.29
N GLY A 71 -3.70 8.61 -41.62
CA GLY A 71 -3.32 9.72 -42.50
C GLY A 71 -4.27 10.93 -42.39
N SER A 72 -3.91 12.05 -43.00
CA SER A 72 -4.78 13.24 -43.02
C SER A 72 -5.71 13.25 -44.22
N CYS A 73 -6.96 13.66 -44.03
CA CYS A 73 -7.89 13.90 -45.13
C CYS A 73 -8.13 15.41 -45.33
N ALA A 74 -9.05 15.78 -46.23
CA ALA A 74 -9.38 17.19 -46.47
C ALA A 74 -9.76 17.90 -45.15
N PRO A 75 -9.26 19.13 -44.87
CA PRO A 75 -9.40 19.77 -43.55
C PRO A 75 -10.85 19.86 -43.04
N GLY A 76 -11.81 20.12 -43.93
CA GLY A 76 -13.23 20.20 -43.56
C GLY A 76 -13.84 18.87 -43.11
N GLU A 77 -13.39 17.75 -43.70
CA GLU A 77 -13.85 16.41 -43.34
C GLU A 77 -13.12 15.90 -42.08
N GLU A 78 -11.84 16.20 -41.97
CA GLU A 78 -10.99 15.89 -40.82
C GLU A 78 -11.61 16.45 -39.52
N HIS A 79 -11.99 17.73 -39.51
CA HIS A 79 -12.65 18.34 -38.35
C HIS A 79 -14.03 17.74 -38.02
N LYS A 80 -14.79 17.26 -39.02
CA LYS A 80 -16.08 16.61 -38.79
C LYS A 80 -15.87 15.24 -38.14
N LEU A 81 -14.97 14.43 -38.71
CA LEU A 81 -14.66 13.10 -38.20
C LEU A 81 -14.03 13.18 -36.81
N TRP A 82 -13.13 14.12 -36.57
CA TRP A 82 -12.54 14.34 -35.23
C TRP A 82 -13.60 14.66 -34.19
N ARG A 83 -14.54 15.57 -34.49
CA ARG A 83 -15.64 15.89 -33.57
C ARG A 83 -16.53 14.67 -33.32
N ARG A 84 -16.82 13.87 -34.35
CA ARG A 84 -17.61 12.63 -34.23
C ARG A 84 -16.91 11.63 -33.30
N PHE A 85 -15.63 11.37 -33.55
CA PHE A 85 -14.80 10.47 -32.76
C PHE A 85 -14.66 10.93 -31.30
N HIS A 86 -14.33 12.20 -31.07
CA HIS A 86 -14.20 12.76 -29.74
C HIS A 86 -15.52 12.75 -28.97
N LYS A 87 -16.65 12.96 -29.64
CA LYS A 87 -17.98 12.88 -29.01
C LYS A 87 -18.25 11.48 -28.46
N ALA A 88 -17.96 10.42 -29.22
CA ALA A 88 -18.13 9.05 -28.76
C ALA A 88 -17.22 8.75 -27.53
N GLN A 89 -15.98 9.25 -27.55
CA GLN A 89 -15.08 9.17 -26.39
C GLN A 89 -15.61 9.90 -25.16
N ASP A 90 -16.09 11.13 -25.35
CA ASP A 90 -16.65 11.92 -24.26
C ASP A 90 -17.85 11.23 -23.62
N VAL A 91 -18.74 10.62 -24.42
CA VAL A 91 -19.88 9.84 -23.93
C VAL A 91 -19.38 8.69 -23.03
N PHE A 92 -18.46 7.87 -23.55
CA PHE A 92 -17.91 6.73 -22.81
C PHE A 92 -17.22 7.15 -21.50
N PHE A 93 -16.29 8.10 -21.55
CA PHE A 93 -15.54 8.52 -20.38
C PHE A 93 -16.39 9.29 -19.38
N LYS A 94 -17.41 10.02 -19.83
CA LYS A 94 -18.39 10.65 -18.94
C LYS A 94 -19.24 9.60 -18.21
N ALA A 95 -19.73 8.58 -18.92
CA ALA A 95 -20.49 7.48 -18.32
C ALA A 95 -19.62 6.71 -17.30
N LYS A 96 -18.38 6.38 -17.68
CA LYS A 96 -17.40 5.76 -16.78
C LYS A 96 -17.18 6.61 -15.54
N LYS A 97 -16.92 7.91 -15.72
CA LYS A 97 -16.68 8.83 -14.61
C LYS A 97 -17.89 8.91 -13.68
N ALA A 98 -19.11 8.93 -14.22
CA ALA A 98 -20.33 8.90 -13.42
C ALA A 98 -20.47 7.61 -12.62
N GLN A 99 -20.25 6.44 -13.25
CA GLN A 99 -20.33 5.14 -12.58
C GLN A 99 -19.35 5.02 -11.40
N PHE A 100 -18.15 5.57 -11.54
CA PHE A 100 -17.14 5.57 -10.48
C PHE A 100 -17.14 6.84 -9.62
N ALA A 101 -18.05 7.78 -9.84
CA ALA A 101 -18.09 9.04 -9.11
C ALA A 101 -18.44 8.83 -7.64
N ASP A 102 -19.47 8.02 -7.37
CA ASP A 102 -19.93 7.79 -6.00
C ASP A 102 -18.93 6.98 -5.20
N ARG A 103 -18.36 5.93 -5.80
CA ARG A 103 -17.24 5.19 -5.21
C ARG A 103 -16.05 6.10 -4.92
N ASN A 104 -15.66 6.99 -5.84
CA ASN A 104 -14.56 7.93 -5.60
C ASN A 104 -14.89 8.96 -4.52
N LYS A 105 -16.15 9.39 -4.38
CA LYS A 105 -16.58 10.27 -3.29
C LYS A 105 -16.48 9.56 -1.96
N GLU A 106 -17.03 8.35 -1.86
CA GLU A 106 -16.95 7.50 -0.66
C GLU A 106 -15.49 7.23 -0.27
N GLU A 107 -14.65 6.83 -1.23
CA GLU A 107 -13.22 6.59 -0.98
C GLU A 107 -12.50 7.86 -0.48
N LYS A 108 -12.87 9.06 -0.96
CA LYS A 108 -12.34 10.34 -0.46
C LYS A 108 -12.82 10.69 0.94
N VAL A 109 -14.10 10.43 1.26
CA VAL A 109 -14.63 10.61 2.61
C VAL A 109 -13.92 9.68 3.58
N ASN A 110 -13.79 8.40 3.21
CA ASN A 110 -13.06 7.40 3.99
C ASN A 110 -11.59 7.77 4.18
N LEU A 111 -10.95 8.36 3.17
CA LEU A 111 -9.59 8.88 3.28
C LEU A 111 -9.47 9.96 4.38
N GLY A 112 -10.44 10.88 4.44
CA GLY A 112 -10.52 11.90 5.50
C GLY A 112 -10.67 11.27 6.88
N LEU A 113 -11.65 10.38 7.03
CA LEU A 113 -11.92 9.68 8.29
C LEU A 113 -10.71 8.86 8.77
N LYS A 114 -9.98 8.18 7.88
CA LYS A 114 -8.75 7.44 8.27
C LYS A 114 -7.63 8.37 8.70
N LYS A 115 -7.50 9.55 8.11
CA LYS A 115 -6.51 10.55 8.55
C LYS A 115 -6.87 11.12 9.93
N GLU A 116 -8.13 11.47 10.15
CA GLU A 116 -8.59 11.92 11.47
C GLU A 116 -8.40 10.85 12.53
N LEU A 117 -8.69 9.58 12.22
CA LEU A 117 -8.44 8.47 13.13
C LEU A 117 -6.94 8.33 13.42
N LEU A 118 -6.09 8.47 12.40
CA LEU A 118 -4.65 8.43 12.58
C LEU A 118 -4.16 9.54 13.51
N GLU A 119 -4.65 10.78 13.35
CA GLU A 119 -4.32 11.89 14.23
C GLU A 119 -4.78 11.63 15.68
N LYS A 120 -5.99 11.08 15.86
CA LYS A 120 -6.49 10.68 17.18
C LYS A 120 -5.62 9.61 17.83
N VAL A 121 -5.18 8.61 17.05
CA VAL A 121 -4.29 7.55 17.53
C VAL A 121 -2.91 8.11 17.86
N GLU A 122 -2.32 8.95 17.01
CA GLU A 122 -1.02 9.57 17.26
C GLU A 122 -1.05 10.49 18.50
N ALA A 123 -2.17 11.18 18.75
CA ALA A 123 -2.38 12.03 19.90
C ALA A 123 -2.80 11.29 21.19
N PHE A 124 -3.19 10.01 21.09
CA PHE A 124 -3.62 9.23 22.24
C PHE A 124 -2.48 9.12 23.26
N LYS A 125 -2.78 9.45 24.52
CA LYS A 125 -1.85 9.30 25.63
C LYS A 125 -2.31 8.16 26.52
N ILE A 126 -1.38 7.26 26.82
CA ILE A 126 -1.62 6.15 27.74
C ILE A 126 -1.92 6.71 29.12
N THR A 127 -2.95 6.18 29.77
CA THR A 127 -3.36 6.58 31.11
C THR A 127 -2.83 5.59 32.16
N GLU A 128 -3.24 5.73 33.43
CA GLU A 128 -2.85 4.75 34.46
C GLU A 128 -3.69 3.46 34.39
N ASN A 129 -4.81 3.48 33.66
CA ASN A 129 -5.74 2.37 33.54
C ASN A 129 -5.49 1.57 32.26
N ARG A 130 -4.60 0.59 32.38
CA ARG A 130 -4.21 -0.35 31.32
C ARG A 130 -5.40 -1.03 30.63
N ILE A 131 -6.46 -1.39 31.36
CA ILE A 131 -7.61 -2.08 30.75
C ILE A 131 -8.36 -1.11 29.83
N ALA A 132 -8.56 0.12 30.29
CA ALA A 132 -9.17 1.18 29.47
C ALA A 132 -8.31 1.50 28.24
N ASP A 133 -6.99 1.63 28.40
CA ASP A 133 -6.08 1.92 27.28
C ASP A 133 -6.07 0.79 26.24
N LEU A 134 -6.07 -0.48 26.67
CA LEU A 134 -6.17 -1.64 25.76
C LEU A 134 -7.49 -1.66 25.00
N ASN A 135 -8.60 -1.31 25.66
CA ASN A 135 -9.90 -1.26 25.01
C ASN A 135 -9.96 -0.13 23.99
N ALA A 136 -9.45 1.07 24.32
CA ALA A 136 -9.34 2.19 23.38
C ALA A 136 -8.49 1.83 22.14
N LEU A 137 -7.34 1.18 22.34
CA LEU A 137 -6.50 0.70 21.23
C LEU A 137 -7.21 -0.35 20.35
N LYS A 138 -8.01 -1.25 20.96
CA LYS A 138 -8.83 -2.20 20.20
C LYS A 138 -9.94 -1.50 19.43
N GLU A 139 -10.58 -0.50 20.00
CA GLU A 139 -11.59 0.32 19.34
C GLU A 139 -11.02 1.04 18.12
N PHE A 140 -9.85 1.67 18.24
CA PHE A 140 -9.18 2.29 17.08
C PHE A 140 -8.90 1.28 15.96
N SER A 141 -8.52 0.05 16.28
CA SER A 141 -8.36 -1.02 15.28
C SER A 141 -9.70 -1.42 14.64
N GLY A 142 -10.78 -1.45 15.44
CA GLY A 142 -12.14 -1.69 14.96
C GLY A 142 -12.60 -0.59 14.01
N ASP A 143 -12.44 0.67 14.39
CA ASP A 143 -12.86 1.82 13.60
C ASP A 143 -12.05 1.95 12.31
N TRP A 144 -10.75 1.66 12.34
CA TRP A 144 -9.92 1.59 11.14
C TRP A 144 -10.45 0.60 10.10
N ARG A 145 -11.00 -0.55 10.56
CA ARG A 145 -11.62 -1.56 9.69
C ARG A 145 -13.00 -1.13 9.21
N LYS A 146 -13.79 -0.45 10.05
CA LYS A 146 -15.15 0.04 9.70
C LYS A 146 -15.15 1.14 8.63
N ILE A 147 -14.15 2.04 8.63
CA ILE A 147 -14.05 3.16 7.66
C ILE A 147 -13.92 2.67 6.20
N GLY A 148 -13.64 1.37 5.96
CA GLY A 148 -13.73 0.79 4.63
C GLY A 148 -12.57 1.18 3.70
N PHE A 149 -12.85 1.20 2.39
CA PHE A 149 -11.85 1.34 1.34
C PHE A 149 -11.46 2.81 1.10
N VAL A 150 -10.19 2.99 0.75
CA VAL A 150 -9.51 4.27 0.53
C VAL A 150 -8.73 4.16 -0.78
N PRO A 151 -8.47 5.26 -1.51
CA PRO A 151 -7.75 5.19 -2.78
C PRO A 151 -6.42 4.46 -2.62
N ARG A 152 -6.16 3.46 -3.48
CA ARG A 152 -5.00 2.55 -3.34
C ARG A 152 -3.67 3.26 -3.15
N LYS A 153 -3.47 4.40 -3.83
CA LYS A 153 -2.25 5.23 -3.71
C LYS A 153 -1.97 5.71 -2.29
N ASN A 154 -3.00 5.96 -1.50
CA ASN A 154 -2.89 6.52 -0.16
C ASN A 154 -2.98 5.47 0.94
N PHE A 155 -3.60 4.32 0.65
CA PHE A 155 -3.86 3.27 1.63
C PHE A 155 -2.59 2.72 2.28
N GLU A 156 -1.55 2.44 1.49
CA GLU A 156 -0.32 1.83 1.99
C GLU A 156 0.39 2.72 3.02
N GLY A 157 0.67 3.98 2.67
CA GLY A 157 1.31 4.92 3.60
C GLY A 157 0.45 5.23 4.84
N LEU A 158 -0.88 5.26 4.70
CA LEU A 158 -1.80 5.43 5.83
C LEU A 158 -1.77 4.22 6.77
N SER A 159 -1.81 3.01 6.21
CA SER A 159 -1.77 1.76 6.98
C SER A 159 -0.45 1.58 7.70
N GLU A 160 0.67 1.94 7.07
CA GLU A 160 1.99 1.88 7.69
C GLU A 160 2.08 2.83 8.88
N ARG A 161 1.65 4.09 8.71
CA ARG A 161 1.63 5.08 9.81
C ARG A 161 0.73 4.64 10.97
N PHE A 162 -0.46 4.15 10.66
CA PHE A 162 -1.38 3.62 11.67
C PHE A 162 -0.75 2.46 12.45
N THR A 163 -0.13 1.51 11.74
CA THR A 163 0.53 0.36 12.37
C THR A 163 1.68 0.81 13.29
N LYS A 164 2.52 1.74 12.82
CA LYS A 164 3.61 2.32 13.64
C LYS A 164 3.10 3.04 14.88
N ALA A 165 2.02 3.83 14.76
CA ALA A 165 1.43 4.54 15.88
C ALA A 165 0.83 3.55 16.92
N MET A 166 0.13 2.53 16.46
CA MET A 166 -0.41 1.46 17.30
C MET A 166 0.70 0.67 18.00
N ASP A 167 1.74 0.26 17.28
CA ASP A 167 2.88 -0.48 17.83
C ASP A 167 3.59 0.33 18.92
N LYS A 168 3.76 1.64 18.73
CA LYS A 168 4.32 2.54 19.74
C LYS A 168 3.51 2.51 21.05
N HIS A 169 2.19 2.56 20.97
CA HIS A 169 1.32 2.52 22.15
C HIS A 169 1.34 1.15 22.84
N TYR A 170 1.30 0.06 22.08
CA TYR A 170 1.43 -1.28 22.65
C TYR A 170 2.80 -1.51 23.31
N ASP A 171 3.87 -0.97 22.71
CA ASP A 171 5.23 -1.07 23.25
C ASP A 171 5.36 -0.26 24.55
N ALA A 172 4.82 0.95 24.61
CA ALA A 172 4.81 1.76 25.84
C ALA A 172 3.98 1.11 26.95
N LEU A 173 2.83 0.52 26.62
CA LEU A 173 2.01 -0.22 27.60
C LEU A 173 2.72 -1.49 28.10
N SER A 174 3.46 -2.17 27.22
CA SER A 174 4.29 -3.31 27.61
C SER A 174 5.45 -2.89 28.53
N ALA A 175 6.06 -1.74 28.29
CA ALA A 175 7.11 -1.18 29.14
C ALA A 175 6.59 -0.87 30.54
N GLN A 176 5.46 -0.17 30.66
CA GLN A 176 4.82 0.11 31.95
C GLN A 176 4.45 -1.17 32.72
N ARG A 177 4.05 -2.24 32.02
CA ARG A 177 3.79 -3.57 32.60
C ARG A 177 5.07 -4.20 33.14
N SER A 178 6.17 -4.11 32.40
CA SER A 178 7.48 -4.61 32.83
C SER A 178 7.96 -3.89 34.09
N GLU A 179 7.90 -2.55 34.11
CA GLU A 179 8.27 -1.74 35.28
C GLU A 179 7.44 -2.08 36.52
N ARG A 180 6.10 -2.14 36.41
CA ARG A 180 5.23 -2.54 37.54
C ARG A 180 5.51 -3.97 38.00
N SER A 181 5.76 -4.90 37.06
CA SER A 181 6.10 -6.29 37.37
C SER A 181 7.41 -6.36 38.15
N VAL A 182 8.43 -5.62 37.72
CA VAL A 182 9.73 -5.51 38.39
C VAL A 182 9.59 -4.87 39.78
N ALA A 183 8.84 -3.77 39.94
CA ALA A 183 8.60 -3.14 41.24
C ALA A 183 7.84 -4.06 42.22
N SER A 184 6.82 -4.78 41.75
CA SER A 184 6.13 -5.79 42.56
C SER A 184 7.07 -6.94 42.98
N TYR A 185 8.02 -7.27 42.11
CA TYR A 185 9.03 -8.28 42.38
C TYR A 185 10.08 -7.79 43.38
N GLN A 186 10.49 -6.52 43.34
CA GLN A 186 11.34 -5.91 44.38
C GLN A 186 10.73 -6.07 45.77
N ASN A 187 9.43 -5.78 45.93
CA ASN A 187 8.73 -5.99 47.20
C ASN A 187 8.72 -7.47 47.65
N ARG A 188 8.69 -8.42 46.70
CA ARG A 188 8.81 -9.86 46.98
C ARG A 188 10.25 -10.22 47.39
N VAL A 189 11.25 -9.71 46.69
CA VAL A 189 12.67 -9.89 47.01
C VAL A 189 12.99 -9.33 48.40
N GLU A 190 12.50 -8.14 48.74
CA GLU A 190 12.70 -7.53 50.06
C GLU A 190 12.06 -8.35 51.19
N ARG A 191 10.89 -8.96 50.94
CA ARG A 191 10.30 -9.91 51.90
C ARG A 191 11.15 -11.16 52.05
N LEU A 192 11.63 -11.72 50.94
CA LEU A 192 12.48 -12.92 50.94
C LEU A 192 13.81 -12.67 51.65
N SER A 193 14.44 -11.50 51.45
CA SER A 193 15.68 -11.14 52.13
C SER A 193 15.48 -10.92 53.64
N LYS A 194 14.38 -10.26 54.05
CA LYS A 194 14.02 -10.10 55.48
C LYS A 194 13.80 -11.43 56.19
N VAL A 195 13.13 -12.39 55.56
CA VAL A 195 12.92 -13.75 56.10
C VAL A 195 14.23 -14.57 56.09
N GLY A 196 15.15 -14.29 55.18
CA GLY A 196 16.50 -14.89 55.17
C GLY A 196 17.35 -14.52 56.37
N ASN A 197 17.17 -13.32 56.92
CA ASN A 197 17.96 -12.80 58.03
C ASN A 197 17.53 -13.33 59.41
N SER A 198 16.40 -14.03 59.52
CA SER A 198 15.86 -14.58 60.79
C SER A 198 16.36 -16.00 61.13
N GLY A 199 17.46 -16.46 60.53
CA GLY A 199 18.26 -17.54 61.10
C GLY A 199 17.65 -18.94 61.05
N ARG A 200 17.21 -19.42 59.87
CA ARG A 200 17.27 -20.82 59.41
C ARG A 200 16.52 -20.96 58.07
N GLY A 201 17.25 -21.08 56.95
CA GLY A 201 16.70 -21.59 55.68
C GLY A 201 16.52 -20.60 54.52
N GLY A 202 16.43 -19.28 54.73
CA GLY A 202 16.05 -18.36 53.65
C GLY A 202 17.09 -18.11 52.54
N GLY A 203 18.38 -18.37 52.78
CA GLY A 203 19.40 -18.36 51.70
C GLY A 203 19.17 -19.45 50.64
N ASN A 204 18.53 -20.56 51.01
CA ASN A 204 18.14 -21.60 50.06
C ASN A 204 16.96 -21.18 49.19
N ASP A 205 16.07 -20.32 49.69
CA ASP A 205 14.88 -19.89 48.96
C ASP A 205 15.22 -18.85 47.88
N ILE A 206 16.16 -17.93 48.14
CA ILE A 206 16.69 -17.01 47.13
C ILE A 206 17.39 -17.79 46.00
N ARG A 207 18.22 -18.79 46.33
CA ARG A 207 18.91 -19.63 45.32
C ARG A 207 17.95 -20.49 44.51
N ARG A 208 16.92 -21.06 45.14
CA ARG A 208 15.84 -21.77 44.44
C ARG A 208 15.09 -20.85 43.49
N GLU A 209 14.76 -19.63 43.93
CA GLU A 209 14.06 -18.67 43.08
C GLU A 209 14.95 -18.21 41.91
N GLN A 210 16.26 -17.99 42.14
CA GLN A 210 17.22 -17.76 41.05
C GLN A 210 17.27 -18.94 40.05
N ALA A 211 17.28 -20.18 40.52
CA ALA A 211 17.30 -21.37 39.67
C ALA A 211 16.05 -21.47 38.79
N VAL A 212 14.86 -21.23 39.36
CA VAL A 212 13.59 -21.22 38.62
C VAL A 212 13.58 -20.14 37.52
N LEU A 213 14.10 -18.95 37.82
CA LEU A 213 14.19 -17.87 36.81
C LEU A 213 15.20 -18.20 35.70
N ARG A 214 16.36 -18.83 36.03
CA ARG A 214 17.34 -19.29 35.03
C ARG A 214 16.74 -20.37 34.12
N ASP A 215 16.03 -21.34 34.68
CA ASP A 215 15.34 -22.37 33.90
C ASP A 215 14.30 -21.77 32.97
N LYS A 216 13.57 -20.75 33.44
CA LYS A 216 12.59 -20.05 32.61
C LYS A 216 13.26 -19.30 31.45
N ILE A 217 14.40 -18.62 31.69
CA ILE A 217 15.20 -18.00 30.63
C ILE A 217 15.64 -19.06 29.60
N ASN A 218 16.15 -20.20 30.06
CA ASN A 218 16.61 -21.27 29.18
C ASN A 218 15.48 -21.79 28.29
N ARG A 219 14.28 -22.05 28.85
CA ARG A 219 13.11 -22.48 28.08
C ARG A 219 12.68 -21.45 27.03
N LEU A 220 12.69 -20.16 27.39
CA LEU A 220 12.35 -19.08 26.45
C LEU A 220 13.40 -18.94 25.34
N ASN A 221 14.69 -19.07 25.67
CA ASN A 221 15.76 -19.07 24.67
C ASN A 221 15.62 -20.25 23.70
N THR A 222 15.32 -21.45 24.18
CA THR A 222 15.05 -22.60 23.30
C THR A 222 13.86 -22.33 22.37
N ARG A 223 12.78 -21.71 22.87
CA ARG A 223 11.64 -21.32 22.03
C ARG A 223 12.00 -20.27 20.98
N VAL A 224 12.84 -19.29 21.34
CA VAL A 224 13.34 -18.29 20.38
C VAL A 224 14.11 -18.98 19.26
N ILE A 225 15.09 -19.82 19.61
CA ILE A 225 15.92 -20.56 18.64
C ILE A 225 15.04 -21.41 17.72
N GLN A 226 14.14 -22.23 18.29
CA GLN A 226 13.23 -23.06 17.50
C GLN A 226 12.34 -22.23 16.58
N THR A 227 11.87 -21.06 17.03
CA THR A 227 11.04 -20.18 16.21
C THR A 227 11.86 -19.53 15.09
N GLU A 228 13.10 -19.12 15.36
CA GLU A 228 14.03 -18.57 14.38
C GLU A 228 14.41 -19.62 13.31
N GLU A 229 14.79 -20.83 13.72
CA GLU A 229 15.08 -21.96 12.81
C GLU A 229 13.87 -22.33 11.95
N ASN A 230 12.66 -22.36 12.55
CA ASN A 230 11.43 -22.63 11.81
C ASN A 230 11.15 -21.54 10.76
N VAL A 231 11.37 -20.27 11.10
CA VAL A 231 11.19 -19.12 10.19
C VAL A 231 12.10 -19.21 8.97
N GLU A 232 13.37 -19.55 9.17
CA GLU A 232 14.35 -19.72 8.10
C GLU A 232 13.94 -20.82 7.12
N ARG A 233 13.28 -21.87 7.60
CA ARG A 233 12.79 -22.99 6.79
C ARG A 233 11.58 -22.63 5.90
N PHE A 234 10.82 -21.59 6.22
CA PHE A 234 9.66 -21.15 5.42
C PHE A 234 10.08 -20.14 4.34
N THR A 235 10.33 -20.59 3.09
CA THR A 235 10.81 -19.75 1.97
C THR A 235 9.87 -19.65 0.74
N GLY A 236 8.61 -20.08 0.86
CA GLY A 236 7.65 -20.11 -0.26
C GLY A 236 6.75 -18.86 -0.44
N LYS A 237 6.03 -18.80 -1.57
CA LYS A 237 4.96 -17.81 -1.79
C LYS A 237 3.87 -17.99 -0.73
N GLY A 238 3.71 -17.00 0.15
CA GLY A 238 2.79 -17.06 1.30
C GLY A 238 3.48 -17.23 2.66
N ALA A 239 4.80 -17.45 2.70
CA ALA A 239 5.56 -17.55 3.95
C ALA A 239 5.65 -16.22 4.73
N GLN A 240 5.44 -15.08 4.07
CA GLN A 240 5.61 -13.76 4.69
C GLN A 240 4.74 -13.57 5.94
N SER A 241 3.48 -13.98 5.91
CA SER A 241 2.58 -13.85 7.08
C SER A 241 3.02 -14.72 8.25
N ILE A 242 3.59 -15.90 7.97
CA ILE A 242 4.14 -16.81 8.98
C ILE A 242 5.39 -16.19 9.61
N ARG A 243 6.26 -15.59 8.79
CA ARG A 243 7.45 -14.87 9.26
C ARG A 243 7.07 -13.69 10.15
N ASP A 244 6.12 -12.86 9.73
CA ASP A 244 5.68 -11.69 10.51
C ASP A 244 5.11 -12.10 11.88
N HIS A 245 4.33 -13.20 11.94
CA HIS A 245 3.80 -13.72 13.21
C HIS A 245 4.90 -14.28 14.11
N ALA A 246 5.84 -15.03 13.53
CA ALA A 246 6.96 -15.60 14.25
C ALA A 246 7.89 -14.52 14.80
N GLU A 247 8.16 -13.46 14.03
CA GLU A 247 8.94 -12.30 14.44
C GLU A 247 8.30 -11.58 15.64
N LYS A 248 6.98 -11.36 15.61
CA LYS A 248 6.23 -10.82 16.76
C LYS A 248 6.35 -11.71 18.00
N SER A 249 6.29 -13.03 17.82
CA SER A 249 6.42 -14.01 18.91
C SER A 249 7.83 -13.98 19.51
N ILE A 250 8.87 -13.95 18.66
CA ILE A 250 10.27 -13.81 19.07
C ILE A 250 10.48 -12.50 19.84
N LYS A 251 9.95 -11.37 19.36
CA LYS A 251 10.00 -10.07 20.05
C LYS A 251 9.38 -10.16 21.44
N SER A 252 8.24 -10.85 21.58
CA SER A 252 7.60 -11.08 22.88
C SER A 252 8.45 -11.95 23.82
N TYR A 253 9.02 -13.06 23.34
CA TYR A 253 9.88 -13.92 24.15
C TYR A 253 11.15 -13.18 24.62
N LYS A 254 11.79 -12.42 23.73
CA LYS A 254 12.96 -11.60 24.06
C LYS A 254 12.64 -10.57 25.15
N ARG A 255 11.47 -9.92 25.09
CA ARG A 255 11.00 -9.01 26.16
C ARG A 255 10.81 -9.71 27.51
N GLU A 256 10.21 -10.89 27.52
CA GLU A 256 10.01 -11.66 28.76
C GLU A 256 11.34 -12.12 29.36
N ILE A 257 12.32 -12.52 28.51
CA ILE A 257 13.67 -12.85 28.95
C ILE A 257 14.33 -11.65 29.64
N GLU A 258 14.26 -10.46 29.05
CA GLU A 258 14.84 -9.24 29.66
C GLU A 258 14.17 -8.88 30.99
N GLU A 259 12.85 -9.04 31.11
CA GLU A 259 12.13 -8.86 32.38
C GLU A 259 12.64 -9.85 33.45
N ILE A 260 12.83 -11.13 33.09
CA ILE A 260 13.32 -12.15 34.02
C ILE A 260 14.79 -11.90 34.40
N LYS A 261 15.63 -11.44 33.47
CA LYS A 261 17.01 -11.04 33.75
C LYS A 261 17.08 -9.88 34.75
N ALA A 262 16.22 -8.87 34.58
CA ALA A 262 16.12 -7.75 35.52
C ALA A 262 15.74 -8.24 36.94
N LYS A 263 14.76 -9.13 37.04
CA LYS A 263 14.36 -9.78 38.31
C LYS A 263 15.50 -10.58 38.94
N LEU A 264 16.23 -11.34 38.13
CA LEU A 264 17.37 -12.14 38.59
C LEU A 264 18.54 -11.28 39.07
N LYS A 265 18.79 -10.13 38.43
CA LYS A 265 19.77 -9.13 38.89
C LYS A 265 19.40 -8.62 40.29
N MET A 266 18.13 -8.28 40.52
CA MET A 266 17.65 -7.83 41.83
C MET A 266 17.79 -8.89 42.94
N LEU A 267 17.56 -10.16 42.63
CA LEU A 267 17.79 -11.25 43.58
C LEU A 267 19.27 -11.42 43.94
N ARG A 268 20.19 -11.22 42.99
CA ARG A 268 21.64 -11.28 43.26
C ARG A 268 22.08 -10.14 44.16
N GLU A 269 21.66 -8.92 43.86
CA GLU A 269 21.95 -7.74 44.67
C GLU A 269 21.37 -7.84 46.09
N ALA A 270 20.29 -8.59 46.29
CA ALA A 270 19.71 -8.86 47.60
C ALA A 270 20.34 -10.05 48.35
N GLU A 271 21.12 -10.91 47.68
CA GLU A 271 21.92 -11.98 48.32
C GLU A 271 23.28 -11.44 48.80
N GLU A 272 23.80 -10.39 48.15
CA GLU A 272 25.08 -9.74 48.49
C GLU A 272 24.97 -8.71 49.63
N LYS A 273 23.76 -8.29 50.01
CA LYS A 273 23.48 -7.35 51.12
C LYS A 273 23.08 -8.08 52.39
#